data_AF-A0A9Q6S8U8-F1
#
_entry.id   AF-A0A9Q6S8U8-F1
#
_cell.length_a   1.000
_cell.length_b   1.000
_cell.length_c   1.000
_cell.angle_alpha   90.00
_cell.angle_beta   90.00
_cell.angle_gamma   90.00
#
_symmetry.space_group_name_H-M   'P 1'
#
loop_
_entity.id
_entity.type
_entity.pdbx_description
1 polymer ?
#
loop_
_entity_poly.entity_id
_entity_poly.type
_entity_poly.pdbx_seq_one_letter_code
_entity_poly.pdbx_strand_id
1 'polypeptide(L)'
;MFFDEINAGCFELFDAWCERRAARPLRHLLRAWPLTNGLTDDWGELHEALRALRVDCRTEISEAERISVDELIGAIAVTVLQR
;
A
#
# COMPACT_ATOMS: atom_id res chain seq x y z
N MET A 1 6.85 12.86 -8.39
CA MET A 1 7.94 11.89 -8.28
C MET A 1 7.70 10.88 -7.17
N PHE A 2 7.78 11.23 -5.86
CA PHE A 2 7.46 10.25 -4.78
C PHE A 2 6.05 9.64 -4.86
N PHE A 3 5.06 10.44 -5.28
CA PHE A 3 3.69 9.98 -5.55
C PHE A 3 3.62 8.85 -6.58
N ASP A 4 4.39 8.99 -7.66
CA ASP A 4 4.38 8.05 -8.79
C ASP A 4 5.02 6.72 -8.38
N GLU A 5 6.08 6.76 -7.57
CA GLU A 5 6.77 5.58 -7.04
C GLU A 5 5.89 4.78 -6.07
N ILE A 6 5.19 5.47 -5.15
CA ILE A 6 4.26 4.80 -4.24
C ILE A 6 3.09 4.19 -5.01
N ASN A 7 2.54 4.91 -6.00
CA ASN A 7 1.48 4.37 -6.84
C ASN A 7 1.95 3.17 -7.67
N ALA A 8 3.18 3.18 -8.19
CA ALA A 8 3.76 2.06 -8.91
C ALA A 8 3.92 0.82 -8.01
N GLY A 9 4.49 0.97 -6.81
CA GLY A 9 4.63 -0.16 -5.88
C GLY A 9 3.29 -0.72 -5.40
N CYS A 10 2.30 0.14 -5.17
CA CYS A 10 0.93 -0.31 -4.87
C CYS A 10 0.27 -1.01 -6.06
N PHE A 11 0.53 -0.56 -7.29
CA PHE A 11 0.02 -1.20 -8.50
C PHE A 11 0.60 -2.61 -8.68
N GLU A 12 1.89 -2.82 -8.43
CA GLU A 12 2.52 -4.15 -8.50
C GLU A 12 1.86 -5.15 -7.52
N LEU A 13 1.59 -4.71 -6.29
CA LEU A 13 0.85 -5.52 -5.32
C LEU A 13 -0.59 -5.78 -5.76
N PHE A 14 -1.28 -4.76 -6.29
CA PHE A 14 -2.63 -4.90 -6.81
C PHE A 14 -2.69 -5.94 -7.94
N ASP A 15 -1.76 -5.90 -8.89
CA ASP A 15 -1.72 -6.80 -10.04
C ASP A 15 -1.50 -8.25 -9.58
N ALA A 16 -0.47 -8.47 -8.75
CA ALA A 16 -0.18 -9.79 -8.17
C ALA A 16 -1.37 -10.37 -7.38
N TRP A 17 -2.08 -9.54 -6.63
CA TRP A 17 -3.26 -9.95 -5.86
C TRP A 17 -4.48 -10.20 -6.74
N CYS A 18 -4.63 -9.47 -7.85
CA CYS A 18 -5.66 -9.73 -8.84
C CYS A 18 -5.47 -11.09 -9.51
N GLU A 19 -4.24 -11.42 -9.92
CA GLU A 19 -3.92 -12.70 -10.57
C GLU A 19 -4.31 -13.90 -9.70
N ARG A 20 -4.00 -13.85 -8.40
CA ARG A 20 -4.30 -14.92 -7.45
C ARG A 20 -5.64 -14.77 -6.71
N ARG A 21 -6.47 -13.80 -7.10
CA ARG A 21 -7.80 -13.52 -6.52
C ARG A 21 -7.78 -13.28 -4.99
N ALA A 22 -6.76 -12.57 -4.50
CA ALA A 22 -6.59 -12.24 -3.09
C ALA A 22 -7.49 -11.07 -2.66
N ALA A 23 -8.79 -11.34 -2.54
CA ALA A 23 -9.81 -10.30 -2.35
C ALA A 23 -9.64 -9.49 -1.05
N ARG A 24 -9.13 -10.08 0.04
CA ARG A 24 -8.95 -9.36 1.31
C ARG A 24 -7.80 -8.34 1.22
N PRO A 25 -6.56 -8.68 0.83
CA PRO A 25 -5.51 -7.69 0.60
C PRO A 25 -5.95 -6.57 -0.34
N LEU A 26 -6.63 -6.92 -1.44
CA LEU A 26 -7.19 -5.94 -2.39
C LEU A 26 -8.17 -4.98 -1.71
N ARG A 27 -9.10 -5.48 -0.89
CA ARG A 27 -10.05 -4.63 -0.16
C ARG A 27 -9.34 -3.66 0.78
N HIS A 28 -8.26 -4.08 1.44
CA HIS A 28 -7.50 -3.18 2.31
C HIS A 28 -6.79 -2.09 1.50
N LEU A 29 -6.11 -2.46 0.42
CA LEU A 29 -5.38 -1.52 -0.44
C LEU A 29 -6.32 -0.52 -1.11
N LEU A 30 -7.40 -1.00 -1.74
CA LEU A 30 -8.35 -0.18 -2.49
C LEU A 30 -9.16 0.80 -1.63
N ARG A 31 -9.05 0.74 -0.30
CA ARG A 31 -9.70 1.72 0.59
C ARG A 31 -9.10 3.13 0.45
N ALA A 32 -7.81 3.21 0.09
CA ALA A 32 -7.03 4.44 0.09
C ALA A 32 -6.06 4.54 -1.10
N TRP A 33 -6.08 3.55 -2.00
CA TRP A 33 -5.32 3.52 -3.24
C TRP A 33 -6.29 3.26 -4.42
N PRO A 34 -6.14 3.89 -5.59
CA PRO A 34 -5.04 4.77 -6.00
C PRO A 34 -5.10 6.15 -5.37
N LEU A 35 -3.93 6.70 -5.04
CA LEU A 35 -3.84 8.11 -4.65
C LEU A 35 -4.20 8.95 -5.88
N THR A 36 -5.14 9.89 -5.74
CA THR A 36 -5.63 10.72 -6.86
C THR A 36 -5.04 12.13 -6.83
N ASN A 37 -4.66 12.60 -5.64
CA ASN A 37 -3.96 13.85 -5.45
C ASN A 37 -2.88 13.62 -4.38
N GLY A 38 -1.79 14.39 -4.44
CA GLY A 38 -0.69 14.24 -3.49
C GLY A 38 -0.94 14.93 -2.16
N LEU A 39 -2.19 15.13 -1.71
CA LEU A 39 -2.47 15.84 -0.45
C LEU A 39 -2.12 14.98 0.77
N THR A 40 -1.81 15.63 1.90
CA THR A 40 -1.34 14.99 3.14
C THR A 40 -2.33 13.98 3.71
N ASP A 41 -3.62 14.19 3.53
CA ASP A 41 -4.66 13.32 4.08
C ASP A 41 -4.68 11.96 3.38
N ASP A 42 -4.57 11.95 2.04
CA ASP A 42 -4.51 10.71 1.22
C ASP A 42 -3.31 9.83 1.61
N TRP A 43 -2.16 10.45 1.94
CA TRP A 43 -0.97 9.72 2.41
C TRP A 43 -1.18 9.03 3.74
N GLY A 44 -1.82 9.71 4.69
CA GLY A 44 -2.15 9.15 6.00
C GLY A 44 -3.11 7.97 5.88
N GLU A 45 -4.15 8.11 5.05
CA GLU A 45 -5.12 7.05 4.82
C GLU A 45 -4.50 5.79 4.21
N LEU A 46 -3.60 5.98 3.23
CA LEU A 46 -2.87 4.87 2.59
C LEU A 46 -1.89 4.20 3.55
N HIS A 47 -1.16 4.97 4.35
CA HIS A 47 -0.26 4.42 5.37
C HIS A 47 -1.02 3.52 6.34
N GLU A 48 -2.17 3.99 6.86
CA GLU A 48 -3.00 3.19 7.75
C GLU A 48 -3.64 1.99 7.03
N ALA A 49 -3.90 2.08 5.72
CA ALA A 49 -4.43 0.97 4.92
C ALA A 49 -3.42 -0.17 4.82
N LEU A 50 -2.17 0.16 4.50
CA LEU A 50 -1.08 -0.78 4.40
C LEU A 50 -0.71 -1.39 5.76
N ARG A 51 -0.74 -0.61 6.84
CA ARG A 51 -0.53 -1.14 8.21
C ARG A 51 -1.61 -2.15 8.60
N ALA A 52 -2.87 -1.83 8.34
CA ALA A 52 -3.98 -2.76 8.60
C ALA A 52 -3.85 -4.02 7.74
N LEU A 53 -3.57 -3.88 6.44
CA LEU A 53 -3.34 -4.99 5.51
C LEU A 53 -2.25 -5.94 6.04
N ARG A 54 -1.11 -5.39 6.46
CA ARG A 54 0.03 -6.17 6.97
C ARG A 54 -0.33 -7.03 8.19
N VAL A 55 -1.23 -6.55 9.04
CA VAL A 55 -1.68 -7.27 10.24
C VAL A 55 -2.78 -8.27 9.88
N ASP A 56 -3.82 -7.82 9.17
CA ASP A 56 -5.05 -8.57 8.95
C ASP A 56 -4.93 -9.65 7.87
N CYS A 57 -3.98 -9.50 6.95
CA CYS A 57 -3.71 -10.41 5.84
C CYS A 57 -2.41 -11.20 6.00
N ARG A 58 -1.83 -11.28 7.22
CA ARG A 58 -0.53 -11.95 7.47
C ARG A 58 -0.42 -13.37 6.90
N THR A 59 -1.50 -14.13 6.88
CA THR A 59 -1.53 -15.51 6.36
C THR A 59 -1.86 -15.61 4.88
N GLU A 60 -2.22 -14.49 4.25
CA GLU A 60 -2.71 -14.41 2.86
C GLU A 60 -1.74 -13.70 1.91
N ILE A 61 -0.76 -12.99 2.47
CA ILE A 61 0.35 -12.40 1.73
C ILE A 61 1.62 -13.23 1.93
N SER A 62 2.39 -13.40 0.87
CA SER A 62 3.70 -14.03 0.89
C SER A 62 4.73 -13.16 1.61
N GLU A 63 5.90 -13.74 1.92
CA GLU A 63 7.00 -12.98 2.51
C GLU A 63 7.47 -11.83 1.61
N ALA A 64 7.57 -12.06 0.29
CA ALA A 64 7.96 -11.04 -0.67
C ALA A 64 6.95 -9.88 -0.71
N GLU A 65 5.65 -10.19 -0.76
CA GLU A 65 4.59 -9.16 -0.71
C GLU A 65 4.62 -8.40 0.62
N ARG A 66 4.92 -9.08 1.74
CA ARG A 66 5.06 -8.44 3.04
C ARG A 66 6.23 -7.46 3.08
N ILE A 67 7.36 -7.81 2.47
CA ILE A 67 8.53 -6.93 2.33
C ILE A 67 8.13 -5.68 1.54
N SER A 68 7.48 -5.84 0.38
CA SER A 68 7.01 -4.71 -0.42
C SER A 68 6.03 -3.81 0.33
N VAL A 69 5.12 -4.39 1.12
CA VAL A 69 4.20 -3.63 1.99
C VAL A 69 4.97 -2.86 3.07
N ASP A 70 5.96 -3.47 3.74
CA ASP A 70 6.79 -2.80 4.75
C ASP A 70 7.62 -1.65 4.13
N GLU A 71 8.15 -1.84 2.91
CA GLU A 71 8.85 -0.80 2.15
C GLU A 71 7.94 0.38 1.82
N LEU A 72 6.73 0.13 1.33
CA LEU A 72 5.73 1.17 1.05
C LEU A 72 5.33 1.95 2.32
N ILE A 73 5.11 1.25 3.43
CA ILE A 73 4.82 1.89 4.73
C ILE A 73 5.98 2.83 5.13
N GLY A 74 7.22 2.36 5.02
CA GLY A 74 8.41 3.16 5.33
C GLY A 74 8.54 4.39 4.43
N ALA A 75 8.35 4.21 3.12
CA ALA A 75 8.46 5.29 2.14
C ALA A 75 7.38 6.37 2.32
N ILE A 76 6.14 5.98 2.64
CA ILE A 76 5.06 6.93 2.96
C ILE A 76 5.38 7.68 4.25
N ALA A 77 5.85 7.00 5.30
CA ALA A 77 6.20 7.65 6.56
C ALA A 77 7.30 8.72 6.38
N VAL A 78 8.33 8.45 5.57
CA VAL A 78 9.36 9.45 5.23
C VAL A 78 8.76 10.61 4.46
N THR A 79 7.87 10.35 3.50
CA THR A 79 7.23 11.39 2.68
C THR A 79 6.35 12.32 3.50
N VAL A 80 5.60 11.80 4.48
CA VAL A 80 4.75 12.59 5.38
C VAL A 80 5.59 13.46 6.32
N LEU A 81 6.76 12.97 6.77
CA LEU A 81 7.65 13.74 7.65
C LEU A 81 8.43 14.86 6.94
N GLN A 82 8.56 14.81 5.62
CA GLN A 82 9.31 15.78 4.82
C GLN A 82 8.44 16.93 4.25
N ARG A 83 7.14 16.95 4.56
CA ARG A 83 6.18 17.96 4.10
C ARG A 83 5.62 18.77 5.27
#